data_AF-A0A820FY38-F1
#
_entry.id   AF-A0A820FY38-F1
#
_cell.length_a   1.000
_cell.length_b   1.000
_cell.length_c   1.000
_cell.angle_alpha   90.00
_cell.angle_beta   90.00
_cell.angle_gamma   90.00
#
_symmetry.space_group_name_H-M   'P 1'
#
loop_
_entity.id
_entity.type
_entity.pdbx_description
1 polymer ?
#
loop_
_entity_poly.entity_id
_entity_poly.type
_entity_poly.pdbx_seq_one_letter_code
_entity_poly.pdbx_strand_id
1 'polypeptide(L)'
;VELFVPNTIRNMGATRIIDQYLLYCKEMCSDFEPLGINYFAADAGEAFDGVRKMIEDKAALCSNTERLIENLKRARFYLKSDYKVHVTRSSNIADHCCVYTLSDPKTGDFAQNCEHEHDESCTECSNPTSTLNEIERFIEVTQKQTKSC
;
A
#
# COMPACT_ATOMS: atom_id res chain seq x y z
N VAL A 1 29.81 -19.09 24.58
CA VAL A 1 29.53 -17.64 24.59
C VAL A 1 28.88 -17.32 23.26
N GLU A 2 27.58 -17.12 23.25
CA GLU A 2 26.88 -16.61 22.05
C GLU A 2 27.34 -15.17 21.83
N LEU A 3 27.96 -14.91 20.68
CA LEU A 3 28.35 -13.55 20.31
C LEU A 3 27.08 -12.82 19.86
N PHE A 4 26.57 -11.93 20.70
CA PHE A 4 25.50 -11.02 20.34
C PHE A 4 26.01 -10.04 19.27
N VAL A 5 25.64 -10.27 18.01
CA VAL A 5 25.94 -9.36 16.90
C VAL A 5 24.76 -8.38 16.77
N PRO A 6 24.97 -7.09 17.06
CA PRO A 6 23.91 -6.08 16.97
C PRO A 6 23.31 -6.02 15.55
N ASN A 7 22.00 -5.79 15.46
CA ASN A 7 21.28 -5.70 14.19
C ASN A 7 21.89 -4.68 13.23
N THR A 8 22.49 -3.60 13.75
CA THR A 8 23.24 -2.61 12.95
C THR A 8 24.37 -3.26 12.14
N ILE A 9 25.15 -4.16 12.73
CA ILE A 9 26.27 -4.84 12.06
C ILE A 9 25.76 -5.89 11.07
N ARG A 10 24.66 -6.58 11.41
CA ARG A 10 24.02 -7.57 10.53
C ARG A 10 23.44 -6.92 9.27
N ASN A 11 22.82 -5.76 9.43
CA ASN A 11 22.12 -5.08 8.35
C ASN A 11 23.06 -4.21 7.50
N MET A 12 24.22 -3.81 8.03
CA MET A 12 25.24 -3.04 7.31
C MET A 12 25.63 -3.66 5.96
N GLY A 13 25.72 -4.99 5.86
CA GLY A 13 26.05 -5.67 4.60
C GLY A 13 24.96 -5.53 3.55
N ALA A 14 23.71 -5.79 3.93
CA ALA A 14 22.56 -5.67 3.03
C ALA A 14 22.29 -4.21 2.63
N THR A 15 22.32 -3.28 3.59
CA THR A 15 22.15 -1.84 3.34
C THR A 15 23.22 -1.32 2.37
N ARG A 16 24.48 -1.69 2.57
CA ARG A 16 25.57 -1.25 1.69
C ARG A 16 25.45 -1.83 0.27
N ILE A 17 24.98 -3.06 0.11
CA ILE A 17 24.73 -3.65 -1.22
C ILE A 17 23.58 -2.91 -1.91
N ILE A 18 22.49 -2.61 -1.19
CA ILE A 18 21.37 -1.84 -1.72
C ILE A 18 21.81 -0.43 -2.12
N ASP A 19 22.57 0.27 -1.27
CA ASP A 19 23.06 1.62 -1.56
C ASP A 19 24.00 1.64 -2.77
N GLN A 20 24.91 0.67 -2.88
CA GLN A 20 25.80 0.53 -4.03
C GLN A 20 25.04 0.21 -5.31
N TYR A 21 24.02 -0.66 -5.24
CA TYR A 21 23.14 -0.95 -6.37
C TYR A 21 22.38 0.29 -6.82
N LEU A 22 21.82 1.08 -5.90
CA LEU A 22 21.11 2.32 -6.20
C LEU A 22 22.04 3.41 -6.78
N LEU A 23 23.29 3.50 -6.31
CA LEU A 23 24.30 4.40 -6.88
C LEU A 23 24.69 3.98 -8.29
N TYR A 24 24.96 2.69 -8.52
CA TYR A 24 25.21 2.13 -9.84
C TYR A 24 24.07 2.42 -10.83
N CYS A 25 22.82 2.24 -10.38
CA CYS A 25 21.63 2.55 -11.15
C CYS A 25 21.60 4.01 -11.60
N LYS A 26 21.89 4.95 -10.68
CA LYS A 26 21.93 6.40 -10.96
C LYS A 26 23.07 6.81 -11.88
N GLU A 27 24.24 6.16 -11.79
CA GLU A 27 25.41 6.47 -12.61
C GLU A 27 25.25 5.95 -14.05
N MET A 28 24.60 4.80 -14.24
CA MET A 28 24.46 4.15 -15.56
C MET A 28 23.29 4.70 -16.39
N CYS A 29 22.26 5.26 -15.76
CA CYS A 29 21.16 5.97 -16.44
C CYS A 29 20.45 6.91 -15.46
N SER A 30 20.28 8.19 -15.82
CA SER A 30 19.50 9.14 -14.99
C SER A 30 18.04 8.70 -14.83
N ASP A 31 17.55 7.89 -15.76
CA ASP A 31 16.14 7.47 -15.87
C ASP A 31 15.94 6.02 -15.42
N PHE A 32 16.97 5.35 -14.90
CA PHE A 32 16.85 3.96 -14.42
C PHE A 32 16.29 3.94 -13.00
N GLU A 33 15.00 3.65 -12.89
CA GLU A 33 14.33 3.36 -11.63
C GLU A 33 14.26 1.84 -11.38
N PRO A 34 14.54 1.36 -10.16
CA PRO A 34 14.50 -0.06 -9.83
C PRO A 34 13.15 -0.70 -10.20
N LEU A 35 13.21 -1.67 -11.12
CA LEU A 35 12.03 -2.29 -11.76
C LEU A 35 11.02 -2.92 -10.77
N GLY A 36 11.47 -3.31 -9.58
CA GLY A 36 10.64 -4.02 -8.60
C GLY A 36 9.45 -3.21 -8.09
N ILE A 37 9.62 -1.91 -7.84
CA ILE A 37 8.54 -1.05 -7.32
C ILE A 37 7.54 -0.71 -8.45
N ASN A 38 8.05 -0.57 -9.68
CA ASN A 38 7.24 -0.16 -10.83
C ASN A 38 6.31 -1.27 -11.33
N TYR A 39 6.70 -2.55 -11.20
CA TYR A 39 5.82 -3.68 -11.53
C TYR A 39 4.55 -3.67 -10.66
N PHE A 40 4.69 -3.57 -9.34
CA PHE A 40 3.54 -3.52 -8.43
C PHE A 40 2.69 -2.25 -8.62
N ALA A 41 3.32 -1.11 -8.93
CA ALA A 41 2.59 0.12 -9.20
C ALA A 41 1.76 0.05 -10.50
N ALA A 42 2.30 -0.59 -11.54
CA ALA A 42 1.58 -0.83 -12.79
C ALA A 42 0.42 -1.82 -12.59
N ASP A 43 0.67 -2.96 -11.95
CA ASP A 43 -0.34 -3.97 -11.62
C ASP A 43 -1.46 -3.39 -10.75
N ALA A 44 -1.12 -2.58 -9.74
CA ALA A 44 -2.10 -1.86 -8.94
C ALA A 44 -2.92 -0.90 -9.81
N GLY A 45 -2.27 -0.17 -10.72
CA GLY A 45 -2.94 0.71 -11.68
C GLY A 45 -4.03 0.00 -12.49
N GLU A 46 -3.67 -1.12 -13.12
CA GLU A 46 -4.59 -1.97 -13.86
C GLU A 46 -5.75 -2.49 -12.99
N ALA A 47 -5.46 -2.89 -11.75
CA ALA A 47 -6.48 -3.35 -10.81
C ALA A 47 -7.50 -2.24 -10.47
N PHE A 48 -7.03 -1.02 -10.18
CA PHE A 48 -7.90 0.13 -9.93
C PHE A 48 -8.78 0.47 -11.16
N ASP A 49 -8.21 0.39 -12.37
CA ASP A 49 -8.93 0.63 -13.61
C ASP A 49 -9.98 -0.46 -13.88
N GLY A 50 -9.68 -1.71 -13.53
CA GLY A 50 -10.63 -2.83 -13.54
C GLY A 50 -11.83 -2.62 -12.61
N VAL A 51 -11.59 -2.24 -11.35
CA VAL A 51 -12.66 -1.96 -10.38
C VAL A 51 -13.53 -0.78 -10.84
N ARG A 52 -12.92 0.28 -11.38
CA ARG A 52 -13.65 1.41 -11.96
C ARG A 52 -14.61 0.95 -13.06
N LYS A 53 -14.13 0.12 -13.99
CA LYS A 53 -14.95 -0.41 -15.08
C LYS A 53 -16.14 -1.23 -14.56
N MET A 54 -15.93 -2.06 -13.54
CA MET A 54 -17.02 -2.83 -12.91
C MET A 54 -18.13 -1.93 -12.33
N ILE A 55 -17.76 -0.78 -11.76
CA ILE A 55 -18.73 0.20 -11.26
C ILE A 55 -19.47 0.86 -12.43
N GLU A 56 -18.76 1.24 -13.49
CA GLU A 56 -19.33 1.87 -14.69
C GLU A 56 -20.32 0.94 -15.41
N ASP A 57 -19.99 -0.35 -15.54
CA ASP A 57 -20.87 -1.36 -16.13
C ASP A 57 -22.19 -1.52 -15.36
N LYS A 58 -22.20 -1.14 -14.08
CA LYS A 58 -23.39 -1.16 -13.21
C LYS A 58 -24.03 0.21 -13.01
N ALA A 59 -23.45 1.28 -13.54
CA ALA A 59 -23.95 2.65 -13.38
C ALA A 59 -25.33 2.88 -14.01
N ALA A 60 -25.67 2.12 -15.06
CA ALA A 60 -27.01 2.16 -15.67
C ALA A 60 -28.14 1.71 -14.72
N LEU A 61 -27.81 1.05 -13.61
CA LEU A 61 -28.77 0.48 -12.66
C LEU A 61 -29.00 1.36 -11.42
N CYS A 62 -28.10 2.29 -11.08
CA CYS A 62 -28.12 3.03 -9.81
C CYS A 62 -27.45 4.41 -9.88
N SER A 63 -28.02 5.42 -9.22
CA SER A 63 -27.62 6.84 -9.29
C SER A 63 -26.40 7.26 -8.46
N ASN A 64 -25.72 6.35 -7.75
CA ASN A 64 -24.67 6.70 -6.76
C ASN A 64 -23.25 6.25 -7.16
N THR A 65 -23.02 5.90 -8.43
CA THR A 65 -21.72 5.40 -8.90
C THR A 65 -20.63 6.46 -9.02
N GLU A 66 -20.99 7.73 -9.27
CA GLU A 66 -20.04 8.84 -9.38
C GLU A 66 -19.21 9.01 -8.10
N ARG A 67 -19.87 8.99 -6.93
CA ARG A 67 -19.20 9.10 -5.62
C ARG A 67 -18.22 7.95 -5.38
N LEU A 68 -18.58 6.72 -5.77
CA LEU A 68 -17.69 5.56 -5.62
C LEU A 68 -16.46 5.68 -6.52
N ILE A 69 -16.63 6.15 -7.76
CA ILE A 69 -15.53 6.39 -8.70
C ILE A 69 -14.61 7.50 -8.18
N GLU A 70 -15.16 8.58 -7.62
CA GLU A 70 -14.38 9.67 -7.04
C GLU A 70 -13.57 9.22 -5.82
N ASN A 71 -14.19 8.49 -4.90
CA ASN A 71 -13.50 7.90 -3.75
C ASN A 71 -12.40 6.93 -4.18
N LEU A 72 -12.65 6.10 -5.21
CA LEU A 72 -11.68 5.17 -5.76
C LEU A 72 -10.47 5.91 -6.37
N LYS A 73 -10.72 7.02 -7.08
CA LYS A 73 -9.65 7.89 -7.61
C LYS A 73 -8.83 8.53 -6.49
N ARG A 74 -9.48 9.02 -5.43
CA ARG A 74 -8.79 9.58 -4.25
C ARG A 74 -7.92 8.53 -3.57
N ALA A 75 -8.43 7.32 -3.37
CA ALA A 75 -7.66 6.20 -2.82
C ALA A 75 -6.42 5.87 -3.67
N ARG A 76 -6.58 5.79 -5.01
CA ARG A 76 -5.46 5.56 -5.93
C ARG A 76 -4.41 6.66 -5.86
N PHE A 77 -4.84 7.93 -5.85
CA PHE A 77 -3.93 9.07 -5.77
C PHE A 77 -3.16 9.07 -4.46
N TYR A 78 -3.87 8.90 -3.34
CA TYR A 78 -3.28 8.84 -2.01
C TYR A 78 -2.16 7.80 -1.92
N LEU A 79 -2.42 6.56 -2.35
CA LEU A 79 -1.41 5.49 -2.33
C LEU A 79 -0.22 5.78 -3.24
N LYS A 80 -0.43 6.45 -4.38
CA LYS A 80 0.61 6.76 -5.36
C LYS A 80 1.50 7.94 -4.94
N SER A 81 0.92 8.98 -4.35
CA SER A 81 1.64 10.23 -4.08
C SER A 81 1.91 10.47 -2.60
N ASP A 82 0.88 10.38 -1.77
CA ASP A 82 0.87 10.99 -0.44
C ASP A 82 1.26 9.97 0.64
N TYR A 83 0.92 8.71 0.46
CA TYR A 83 1.24 7.67 1.43
C TYR A 83 2.74 7.60 1.74
N LYS A 84 3.60 7.78 0.73
CA LYS A 84 5.06 7.76 0.91
C LYS A 84 5.58 8.84 1.87
N VAL A 85 4.89 9.97 2.01
CA VAL A 85 5.29 11.03 2.94
C VAL A 85 4.80 10.78 4.37
N HIS A 86 3.83 9.86 4.54
CA HIS A 86 3.37 9.41 5.85
C HIS A 86 4.26 8.32 6.43
N VAL A 87 4.98 7.56 5.58
CA VAL A 87 5.82 6.45 6.05
C VAL A 87 7.04 6.97 6.81
N THR A 88 7.11 6.67 8.10
CA THR A 88 8.23 7.02 8.98
C THR A 88 8.65 5.83 9.85
N ARG A 89 9.79 5.94 10.56
CA ARG A 89 10.24 4.91 11.50
C ARG A 89 9.58 5.00 12.88
N SER A 90 8.90 6.11 13.17
CA SER A 90 8.26 6.36 14.46
C SER A 90 6.98 7.14 14.23
N SER A 91 5.85 6.47 14.40
CA SER A 91 4.53 7.07 14.26
C SER A 91 3.55 6.35 15.16
N ASN A 92 2.67 7.10 15.83
CA ASN A 92 1.57 6.52 16.59
C ASN A 92 0.46 5.94 15.71
N ILE A 93 0.58 6.07 14.38
CA ILE A 93 -0.32 5.47 13.40
C ILE A 93 0.35 4.23 12.84
N ALA A 94 -0.28 3.07 13.04
CA ALA A 94 0.25 1.77 12.58
C ALA A 94 0.67 1.79 11.11
N ASP A 95 -0.21 2.21 10.21
CA ASP A 95 0.04 2.24 8.75
C ASP A 95 1.23 3.14 8.37
N HIS A 96 1.55 4.15 9.18
CA HIS A 96 2.64 5.08 8.93
C HIS A 96 3.99 4.54 9.44
N CYS A 97 3.99 3.66 10.44
CA CYS A 97 5.21 3.13 11.03
C CYS A 97 5.75 1.96 10.21
N CYS A 98 6.80 2.19 9.42
CA CYS A 98 7.40 1.13 8.61
C CYS A 98 8.02 0.00 9.44
N VAL A 99 8.47 0.31 10.67
CA VAL A 99 8.99 -0.69 11.60
C VAL A 99 7.87 -1.64 12.03
N TYR A 100 6.67 -1.12 12.28
CA TYR A 100 5.52 -1.92 12.66
C TYR A 100 4.89 -2.65 11.47
N THR A 101 4.57 -1.93 10.38
CA THR A 101 3.88 -2.47 9.20
C THR A 101 4.68 -3.55 8.48
N LEU A 102 6.02 -3.48 8.49
CA LEU A 102 6.88 -4.48 7.84
C LEU A 102 7.39 -5.56 8.82
N SER A 103 7.05 -5.46 10.10
CA SER A 103 7.41 -6.48 11.10
C SER A 103 6.56 -7.72 10.92
N ASP A 104 7.20 -8.89 10.87
CA ASP A 104 6.50 -10.16 10.97
C ASP A 104 6.81 -10.82 12.33
N PRO A 105 5.87 -10.78 13.29
CA PRO A 105 6.10 -11.35 14.62
C PRO A 105 6.25 -12.89 14.58
N LYS A 106 5.86 -13.55 13.49
CA LYS A 106 5.98 -15.01 13.33
C LYS A 106 7.36 -15.43 12.84
N THR A 107 8.12 -14.51 12.25
CA THR A 107 9.43 -14.80 11.67
C THR A 107 10.50 -14.00 12.41
N GLY A 108 11.27 -14.66 13.27
CA GLY A 108 12.19 -14.00 14.21
C GLY A 108 13.19 -13.03 13.57
N ASP A 109 13.63 -13.27 12.34
CA ASP A 109 14.53 -12.38 11.61
C ASP A 109 13.84 -11.14 11.01
N PHE A 110 12.52 -11.18 10.84
CA PHE A 110 11.70 -10.07 10.34
C PHE A 110 10.88 -9.40 11.44
N ALA A 111 10.90 -9.95 12.66
CA ALA A 111 10.28 -9.34 13.82
C ALA A 111 11.05 -8.07 14.23
N GLN A 112 10.35 -6.95 14.24
CA GLN A 112 10.82 -5.67 14.73
C GLN A 112 9.91 -5.15 15.84
N ASN A 113 10.51 -4.44 16.80
CA ASN A 113 9.83 -3.82 17.93
C ASN A 113 9.89 -2.30 17.83
N CYS A 114 8.83 -1.64 18.28
CA CYS A 114 8.75 -0.18 18.39
C CYS A 114 8.85 0.24 19.86
N GLU A 115 9.41 1.42 20.12
CA GLU A 115 9.45 2.07 21.44
C GLU A 115 8.28 3.06 21.64
N HIS A 116 7.29 3.04 20.75
CA HIS A 116 6.09 3.87 20.74
C HIS A 116 4.84 3.01 20.55
N GLU A 117 3.68 3.59 20.84
CA GLU A 117 2.37 2.94 20.68
C GLU A 117 1.82 3.17 19.27
N HIS A 118 0.76 2.43 18.91
CA HIS A 118 0.08 2.57 17.61
C HIS A 118 -1.44 2.75 17.83
N ASP A 119 -1.80 3.76 18.63
CA ASP A 119 -3.15 4.03 19.12
C ASP A 119 -3.90 5.09 18.29
N GLU A 120 -3.23 5.74 17.33
CA GLU A 120 -3.83 6.71 16.43
C GLU A 120 -4.20 6.07 15.07
N SER A 121 -5.14 6.71 14.36
CA SER A 121 -5.61 6.28 13.04
C SER A 121 -5.54 7.41 12.02
N CYS A 122 -5.12 7.11 10.79
CA CYS A 122 -5.20 8.05 9.67
C CYS A 122 -6.48 7.84 8.85
N THR A 123 -7.24 8.91 8.63
CA THR A 123 -8.44 8.88 7.79
C THR A 123 -8.11 8.55 6.32
N GLU A 124 -7.00 9.06 5.81
CA GLU A 124 -6.58 8.79 4.42
C GLU A 124 -6.11 7.34 4.24
N CYS A 125 -5.40 6.74 5.22
CA CYS A 125 -5.05 5.32 5.19
C CYS A 125 -6.28 4.40 5.25
N SER A 126 -7.32 4.84 5.98
CA SER A 126 -8.57 4.08 6.11
C SER A 126 -9.46 4.16 4.87
N ASN A 127 -9.26 5.19 4.02
CA ASN A 127 -10.12 5.48 2.87
C ASN A 127 -10.08 4.38 1.78
N PRO A 128 -8.91 3.87 1.31
CA PRO A 128 -8.85 2.78 0.35
C PRO A 128 -9.69 1.56 0.77
N THR A 129 -9.48 1.06 1.99
CA THR A 129 -10.21 -0.10 2.52
C THR A 129 -11.71 0.16 2.63
N SER A 130 -12.09 1.32 3.15
CA SER A 130 -13.51 1.70 3.30
C SER A 130 -14.21 1.81 1.95
N THR A 131 -13.52 2.40 0.95
CA THR A 131 -14.01 2.54 -0.43
C THR A 131 -14.19 1.18 -1.10
N LEU A 132 -13.20 0.28 -0.98
CA LEU A 132 -13.31 -1.07 -1.54
C LEU A 132 -14.47 -1.86 -0.91
N ASN A 133 -14.64 -1.80 0.41
CA ASN A 133 -15.77 -2.44 1.11
C ASN A 133 -17.13 -1.87 0.69
N GLU A 134 -17.20 -0.60 0.32
CA GLU A 134 -18.42 0.02 -0.20
C GLU A 134 -18.72 -0.43 -1.63
N ILE A 135 -17.69 -0.51 -2.48
CA ILE A 135 -17.79 -1.02 -3.85
C ILE A 135 -18.20 -2.49 -3.87
N GLU A 136 -17.61 -3.31 -3.00
CA GLU A 136 -17.96 -4.73 -2.86
C GLU A 136 -19.45 -4.89 -2.55
N ARG A 137 -19.94 -4.20 -1.52
CA ARG A 137 -21.38 -4.19 -1.17
C ARG A 137 -22.26 -3.71 -2.32
N PHE A 138 -21.84 -2.68 -3.05
CA PHE A 138 -22.56 -2.19 -4.23
C PHE A 138 -22.66 -3.26 -5.33
N ILE A 139 -21.55 -3.95 -5.62
CA ILE A 139 -21.50 -5.01 -6.61
C ILE A 139 -22.39 -6.20 -6.18
N GLU A 140 -22.35 -6.60 -4.90
CA GLU A 140 -23.20 -7.68 -4.39
C GLU A 140 -24.69 -7.38 -4.50
N VAL A 141 -25.11 -6.16 -4.16
CA VAL A 141 -26.52 -5.73 -4.26
C VAL A 141 -26.98 -5.73 -5.71
N THR A 142 -26.19 -5.17 -6.62
CA THR A 142 -26.54 -5.11 -8.05
C THR A 142 -26.55 -6.49 -8.71
N GLN A 143 -25.72 -7.43 -8.28
CA GLN A 143 -25.75 -8.82 -8.75
C GLN A 143 -27.04 -9.56 -8.34
N LYS A 144 -27.55 -9.31 -7.12
CA LYS A 144 -28.80 -9.93 -6.64
C LYS A 144 -30.02 -9.44 -7.41
N GLN A 145 -30.05 -8.17 -7.82
CA GLN A 145 -31.14 -7.59 -8.62
C GLN A 145 -31.23 -8.20 -10.03
N THR A 146 -30.10 -8.55 -10.65
CA THR A 146 -30.08 -9.21 -11.97
C THR A 146 -30.53 -10.69 -11.96
N LYS A 147 -30.60 -11.36 -10.81
CA LYS A 147 -31.00 -12.78 -10.69
C LYS A 147 -32.48 -12.99 -10.37
N SER A 148 -33.24 -11.91 -10.18
CA SER A 148 -34.68 -11.94 -9.83
C SER A 148 -35.61 -11.66 -11.02
N CYS A 149 -35.09 -11.64 -12.25
CA CYS A 149 -35.85 -11.50 -13.50
C CYS A 149 -35.78 -12.81 -14.28
#